data_AF-A0A3D4QWQ6-F1
#
_entry.id   AF-A0A3D4QWQ6-F1
#
_cell.length_a   1.000
_cell.length_b   1.000
_cell.length_c   1.000
_cell.angle_alpha   90.00
_cell.angle_beta   90.00
_cell.angle_gamma   90.00
#
_symmetry.space_group_name_H-M   'P 1'
#
loop_
_entity.id
_entity.type
_entity.pdbx_description
1 polymer ?
#
loop_
_entity_poly.entity_id
_entity_poly.type
_entity_poly.pdbx_seq_one_letter_code
_entity_poly.pdbx_strand_id
1 'polypeptide(L)'
;LDINGVKVPYLPVDRNRCDWASKYALTSEDGNKFGGNVTDFPCPDEITAENLAEILKQQDYVYKFRPVTGESCIVSCPLSGSKSVVR
;
A
#
# COMPACT_ATOMS: atom_id res chain seq x y z
N LEU A 1 -24.20 9.58 -16.51
CA LEU A 1 -23.39 10.51 -17.31
C LEU A 1 -23.77 10.34 -18.78
N ASP A 2 -23.81 11.42 -19.55
CA ASP A 2 -24.03 11.35 -21.01
C ASP A 2 -22.70 11.61 -21.71
N ILE A 3 -22.22 10.65 -22.48
CA ILE A 3 -21.01 10.76 -23.30
C ILE A 3 -21.42 10.47 -24.73
N ASN A 4 -21.52 11.50 -25.56
CA ASN A 4 -21.95 11.40 -26.96
C ASN A 4 -23.31 10.68 -27.15
N GLY A 5 -24.29 10.97 -26.28
CA GLY A 5 -25.62 10.36 -26.35
C GLY A 5 -25.69 8.95 -25.77
N VAL A 6 -24.58 8.40 -25.28
CA VAL A 6 -24.55 7.14 -24.54
C VAL A 6 -24.74 7.43 -23.06
N LYS A 7 -25.83 6.91 -22.48
CA LYS A 7 -26.06 6.96 -21.04
C LYS A 7 -25.19 5.93 -20.34
N VAL A 8 -24.11 6.41 -19.72
CA VAL A 8 -23.25 5.61 -18.86
C VAL A 8 -23.81 5.65 -17.44
N PRO A 9 -24.17 4.50 -16.84
CA PRO A 9 -24.59 4.45 -15.45
C PRO A 9 -23.42 4.87 -14.55
N TYR A 10 -23.71 5.73 -13.59
CA TYR A 10 -22.74 6.04 -12.55
C TYR A 10 -22.67 4.84 -11.61
N LEU A 11 -21.48 4.26 -11.44
CA LEU A 11 -21.24 3.24 -10.44
C LEU A 11 -20.91 3.96 -9.13
N PRO A 12 -21.79 3.93 -8.12
CA PRO A 12 -21.46 4.48 -6.82
C PRO A 12 -20.26 3.72 -6.26
N VAL A 13 -19.16 4.43 -6.04
CA VAL A 13 -17.96 3.88 -5.42
C VAL A 13 -18.10 4.03 -3.91
N ASP A 14 -17.97 2.93 -3.18
CA ASP A 14 -17.76 2.99 -1.73
C ASP A 14 -16.33 3.49 -1.47
N ARG A 15 -16.23 4.79 -1.24
CA ARG A 15 -14.95 5.46 -1.02
C ARG A 15 -14.20 4.90 0.18
N ASN A 16 -14.90 4.48 1.24
CA ASN A 16 -14.23 3.98 2.44
C ASN A 16 -13.54 2.65 2.17
N ARG A 17 -14.16 1.78 1.36
CA ARG A 17 -13.52 0.54 0.88
C ARG A 17 -12.31 0.81 0.00
N CYS A 18 -12.38 1.80 -0.89
CA CYS A 18 -11.23 2.19 -1.69
C CYS A 18 -10.10 2.78 -0.83
N ASP A 19 -10.44 3.62 0.15
CA ASP A 19 -9.47 4.24 1.07
C ASP A 19 -8.81 3.17 1.96
N TRP A 20 -9.53 2.13 2.39
CA TRP A 20 -8.96 0.98 3.12
C TRP A 20 -7.75 0.38 2.40
N ALA A 21 -7.93 0.08 1.12
CA ALA A 21 -6.92 -0.55 0.29
C ALA A 21 -5.80 0.46 -0.07
N SER A 22 -6.17 1.60 -0.66
CA SER A 22 -5.23 2.53 -1.29
C SER A 22 -4.62 3.57 -0.34
N LYS A 23 -5.46 4.28 0.41
CA LYS A 23 -5.04 5.41 1.25
C LYS A 23 -4.40 4.94 2.54
N TYR A 24 -4.96 3.91 3.14
CA TYR A 24 -4.49 3.33 4.39
C TYR A 24 -3.56 2.14 4.19
N ALA A 25 -3.37 1.65 2.95
CA ALA A 25 -2.43 0.55 2.66
C ALA A 25 -2.67 -0.69 3.54
N LEU A 26 -3.95 -1.01 3.83
CA LEU A 26 -4.34 -2.10 4.72
C LEU A 26 -4.43 -3.45 4.02
N THR A 27 -4.29 -3.50 2.69
CA THR A 27 -4.22 -4.76 1.93
C THR A 27 -2.83 -4.95 1.32
N SER A 28 -2.40 -6.21 1.24
CA SER A 28 -1.03 -6.54 0.85
C SER A 28 -0.83 -6.60 -0.67
N GLU A 29 -1.84 -7.06 -1.42
CA GLU A 29 -1.81 -7.31 -2.86
C GLU A 29 -1.65 -6.04 -3.72
N ASP A 30 -2.02 -4.87 -3.19
CA ASP A 30 -1.92 -3.57 -3.89
C ASP A 30 -0.48 -3.10 -4.14
N GLY A 31 0.52 -3.87 -3.70
CA GLY A 31 1.94 -3.61 -3.95
C GLY A 31 2.80 -3.67 -2.69
N ASN A 32 2.18 -3.44 -1.53
CA ASN A 32 2.86 -3.33 -0.24
C ASN A 32 3.65 -4.60 0.11
N LYS A 33 3.11 -5.79 -0.19
CA LYS A 33 3.80 -7.06 0.08
C LYS A 33 5.15 -7.19 -0.62
N PHE A 34 5.28 -6.60 -1.82
CA PHE A 34 6.54 -6.66 -2.58
C PHE A 34 7.58 -5.70 -2.00
N GLY A 35 7.16 -4.66 -1.28
CA GLY A 35 8.02 -3.72 -0.56
C GLY A 35 8.45 -4.17 0.85
N GLY A 36 8.17 -5.44 1.20
CA GLY A 36 8.47 -6.02 2.51
C GLY A 36 7.52 -5.62 3.64
N ASN A 37 6.37 -5.00 3.31
CA ASN A 37 5.32 -4.71 4.29
C ASN A 37 4.45 -5.96 4.49
N VAL A 38 4.22 -6.36 5.74
CA VAL A 38 3.41 -7.54 6.08
C VAL A 38 1.96 -7.23 6.45
N THR A 39 1.54 -5.97 6.38
CA THR A 39 0.15 -5.54 6.63
C THR A 39 -0.79 -6.19 5.64
N ASP A 40 -1.76 -6.96 6.14
CA ASP A 40 -2.82 -7.56 5.34
C ASP A 40 -4.09 -7.78 6.17
N PHE A 41 -4.95 -6.77 6.21
CA PHE A 41 -6.21 -6.81 6.93
C PHE A 41 -7.38 -6.87 5.93
N PRO A 42 -8.26 -7.88 6.02
CA PRO A 42 -9.44 -7.94 5.18
C PRO A 42 -10.35 -6.75 5.49
N CYS A 43 -10.87 -6.12 4.43
CA CYS A 43 -11.83 -5.04 4.59
C CYS A 43 -13.12 -5.58 5.22
N PRO A 44 -13.59 -5.03 6.36
CA PRO A 44 -14.85 -5.46 6.97
C PRO A 44 -16.04 -5.04 6.10
N ASP A 45 -17.21 -5.62 6.39
CA ASP A 45 -18.44 -5.27 5.68
C ASP A 45 -18.86 -3.81 5.93
N GLU A 46 -18.66 -3.34 7.15
CA GLU A 46 -18.90 -1.96 7.59
C GLU A 46 -17.62 -1.34 8.17
N ILE A 47 -17.27 -0.16 7.68
CA ILE A 47 -16.10 0.60 8.13
C ILE A 47 -16.57 1.73 9.05
N THR A 48 -16.21 1.67 10.32
CA THR A 48 -16.49 2.72 11.31
C THR A 48 -15.19 3.44 11.67
N ALA A 49 -15.30 4.61 12.31
CA ALA A 49 -14.11 5.35 12.74
C ALA A 49 -13.30 4.55 13.79
N GLU A 50 -14.01 3.83 14.66
CA GLU A 50 -13.43 3.06 15.76
C GLU A 50 -12.68 1.84 15.23
N ASN A 51 -13.30 1.04 14.34
CA ASN A 51 -12.64 -0.15 13.81
C ASN A 51 -11.43 0.21 12.94
N LEU A 52 -11.52 1.29 12.16
CA LEU A 52 -10.42 1.80 11.37
C LEU A 52 -9.28 2.28 12.29
N ALA A 53 -9.59 3.03 13.35
CA ALA A 53 -8.58 3.50 14.30
C ALA A 53 -7.84 2.35 15.00
N GLU A 54 -8.54 1.27 15.35
CA GLU A 54 -7.89 0.10 15.96
C GLU A 54 -7.01 -0.68 14.98
N ILE A 55 -7.40 -0.79 13.71
CA ILE A 55 -6.61 -1.45 12.67
C ILE A 55 -5.36 -0.63 12.33
N LEU A 56 -5.49 0.70 12.23
CA LEU A 56 -4.36 1.58 11.89
C LEU A 56 -3.21 1.49 12.91
N LYS A 57 -3.50 1.17 14.17
CA LYS A 57 -2.48 0.93 15.21
C LYS A 57 -1.68 -0.37 15.01
N GLN A 58 -2.22 -1.31 14.23
CA GLN A 58 -1.62 -2.62 13.97
C GLN A 58 -0.85 -2.67 12.64
N GLN A 59 -0.80 -1.56 11.90
CA GLN A 59 -0.02 -1.49 10.68
C GLN A 59 1.45 -1.78 10.94
N ASP A 60 2.07 -2.46 9.98
CA ASP A 60 3.49 -2.70 9.97
C ASP A 60 4.27 -1.38 9.97
N TYR A 61 5.50 -1.43 10.45
CA TYR A 61 6.35 -0.26 10.57
C TYR A 61 6.65 0.35 9.21
N VAL A 62 6.64 1.68 9.15
CA VAL A 62 7.13 2.41 7.99
C VAL A 62 8.65 2.32 7.97
N TYR A 63 9.19 1.33 7.27
CA TYR A 63 10.63 1.23 7.03
C TYR A 63 11.11 2.47 6.27
N LYS A 64 12.06 3.21 6.87
CA LYS A 64 12.73 4.34 6.21
C LYS A 64 13.57 3.90 5.01
N PHE A 65 14.00 2.64 5.01
CA PHE A 65 14.74 2.03 3.92
C PHE A 65 13.86 0.99 3.23
N ARG A 66 13.48 1.26 1.98
CA ARG A 66 12.76 0.33 1.11
C ARG A 66 13.78 -0.27 0.14
N PRO A 67 14.32 -1.49 0.38
CA PRO A 67 15.33 -2.08 -0.49
C PRO A 67 14.84 -2.29 -1.93
N VAL A 68 13.52 -2.24 -2.16
CA VAL A 68 12.92 -2.26 -3.49
C VAL A 68 13.05 -0.95 -4.28
N THR A 69 13.25 0.19 -3.60
CA THR A 69 13.37 1.51 -4.24
C THR A 69 14.83 1.83 -4.59
N GLY A 70 15.78 1.23 -3.88
CA GLY A 70 17.21 1.24 -4.19
C GLY A 70 17.63 -0.08 -4.82
N GLU A 71 17.36 -0.22 -6.11
CA GLU A 71 17.81 -1.22 -7.08
C GLU A 71 18.61 -2.41 -6.50
N SER A 72 18.10 -3.64 -6.64
CA SER A 72 18.84 -4.86 -6.27
C SER A 72 20.24 -4.93 -6.86
N CYS A 73 20.49 -4.22 -7.97
CA CYS A 73 21.81 -4.08 -8.57
C CYS A 73 22.82 -3.36 -7.68
N ILE A 74 22.41 -2.41 -6.82
CA ILE A 74 23.28 -1.72 -5.85
C ILE A 74 23.54 -2.61 -4.64
N VAL A 75 22.49 -3.24 -4.10
CA VAL A 75 22.59 -4.15 -2.93
C VAL A 75 23.40 -5.41 -3.25
N SER A 76 23.23 -5.95 -4.46
CA SER A 76 23.87 -7.18 -4.92
C SER A 76 25.10 -6.93 -5.78
N CYS A 77 25.54 -5.67 -5.94
CA CYS A 77 26.65 -5.34 -6.83
C CYS A 77 27.94 -6.03 -6.35
N PRO A 78 28.51 -6.98 -7.10
CA PRO A 78 29.78 -7.59 -6.72
C PRO A 78 30.96 -6.62 -6.83
N LEU A 79 30.76 -5.46 -7.46
CA LEU A 79 31.73 -4.36 -7.57
C LEU A 79 31.52 -3.26 -6.52
N SER A 80 30.59 -3.46 -5.58
CA SER A 80 30.42 -2.63 -4.38
C SER A 80 31.63 -2.85 -3.48
N GLY A 81 32.74 -2.17 -3.80
CA GLY A 81 33.98 -2.29 -3.05
C GLY A 81 33.71 -2.10 -1.56
N SER A 82 34.31 -2.95 -0.73
CA SER A 82 34.18 -2.91 0.73
C SER A 82 34.33 -1.46 1.25
N LYS A 83 33.18 -0.86 1.61
CA LYS A 83 32.95 0.37 2.42
C LYS A 83 31.85 1.23 1.77
N SER A 84 30.64 1.05 2.27
CA SER A 84 29.84 2.17 2.78
C SER A 84 28.85 1.62 3.79
N VAL A 85 29.22 1.73 5.07
CA VAL A 85 28.25 1.74 6.17
C VAL A 85 27.39 2.98 5.92
N VAL A 86 26.19 2.78 5.39
CA VAL A 86 25.16 3.81 5.39
C VAL A 86 24.59 3.81 6.82
N ARG A 87 24.97 4.83 7.59
CA ARG A 87 24.32 5.20 8.85
C ARG A 87 22.93 5.74 8.59
#